data_AF-A0A2Z3GZ10-F1
#
_entry.id   AF-A0A2Z3GZ10-F1
#
_cell.length_a   1.000
_cell.length_b   1.000
_cell.length_c   1.000
_cell.angle_alpha   90.00
_cell.angle_beta   90.00
_cell.angle_gamma   90.00
#
_symmetry.space_group_name_H-M   'P 1'
#
loop_
_entity.id
_entity.type
_entity.pdbx_description
1 polymer ?
#
loop_
_entity_poly.entity_id
_entity_poly.type
_entity_poly.pdbx_seq_one_letter_code
_entity_poly.pdbx_strand_id
1 'polypeptide(L)'
;MRLPCGPLHIARAWATEHGVALGQVATEDKSNEITAIPVLLGQLERKKAVVTIDAMGCQKDIARDIVAGGGDFVIAVKDNQPKLAAAIASVVEKHLEGELQARRHRNYQTDTHGHGRRDERFHWVAQVPPGFAAKGEWPWIKAIGTAVRITTHADGTQSDEVRYYMLSRFLSGKRFGEVVRGHWGIESMHWVLDVTFGEDRTRTRQRVLANNLSWVRRFAITLLKRHPEKDSIRGKMIRCLMDTSFLNEVLTLQGN
;
A
#
# COMPACT_ATOMS: atom_id res chain seq x y z
N MET A 1 -26.89 16.91 -24.53
CA MET A 1 -27.20 16.29 -23.23
C MET A 1 -25.87 16.04 -22.52
N ARG A 2 -25.49 16.88 -21.53
CA ARG A 2 -24.20 16.78 -20.82
C ARG A 2 -24.39 15.89 -19.59
N LEU A 3 -23.80 14.69 -19.60
CA LEU A 3 -23.65 13.91 -18.37
C LEU A 3 -22.72 14.68 -17.41
N PRO A 4 -23.06 14.81 -16.11
CA PRO A 4 -22.15 15.36 -15.13
C PRO A 4 -20.95 14.43 -15.02
N CYS A 5 -19.74 14.93 -15.31
CA CYS A 5 -18.51 14.16 -15.05
C CYS A 5 -18.29 14.12 -13.54
N GLY A 6 -18.50 12.95 -12.93
CA GLY A 6 -18.07 12.64 -11.57
C GLY A 6 -16.54 12.66 -11.42
N PRO A 7 -16.04 12.55 -10.18
CA PRO A 7 -14.60 12.48 -9.90
C PRO A 7 -13.94 11.32 -10.67
N LEU A 8 -12.74 11.57 -11.21
CA LEU A 8 -11.96 10.54 -11.92
C LEU A 8 -11.32 9.60 -10.91
N HIS A 9 -11.79 8.36 -10.86
CA HIS A 9 -11.20 7.31 -10.05
C HIS A 9 -10.03 6.68 -10.82
N ILE A 10 -8.95 6.29 -10.14
CA ILE A 10 -7.77 5.73 -10.81
C ILE A 10 -7.16 4.65 -9.94
N ALA A 11 -7.26 3.40 -10.41
CA ALA A 11 -6.55 2.25 -9.85
C ALA A 11 -5.09 2.27 -10.33
N ARG A 12 -4.14 1.95 -9.44
CA ARG A 12 -2.71 2.13 -9.70
C ARG A 12 -1.87 0.99 -9.17
N ALA A 13 -0.81 0.67 -9.90
CA ALA A 13 0.23 -0.25 -9.47
C ALA A 13 1.52 0.53 -9.17
N TRP A 14 2.13 0.24 -8.03
CA TRP A 14 3.32 0.95 -7.55
C TRP A 14 4.45 -0.03 -7.22
N ALA A 15 5.63 0.20 -7.77
CA ALA A 15 6.85 -0.48 -7.36
C ALA A 15 7.40 0.21 -6.10
N THR A 16 7.17 -0.39 -4.93
CA THR A 16 7.63 0.17 -3.65
C THR A 16 9.15 0.33 -3.59
N GLU A 17 9.92 -0.65 -4.06
CA GLU A 17 11.38 -0.65 -3.97
C GLU A 17 12.05 0.46 -4.80
N HIS A 18 11.41 0.87 -5.90
CA HIS A 18 11.93 1.90 -6.79
C HIS A 18 11.21 3.24 -6.67
N GLY A 19 10.08 3.28 -5.94
CA GLY A 19 9.26 4.49 -5.79
C GLY A 19 8.67 4.95 -7.13
N VAL A 20 8.32 4.01 -8.02
CA VAL A 20 7.85 4.28 -9.39
C VAL A 20 6.41 3.79 -9.56
N ALA A 21 5.58 4.59 -10.23
CA ALA A 21 4.27 4.13 -10.71
C ALA A 21 4.47 3.22 -11.93
N LEU A 22 4.03 1.96 -11.83
CA LEU A 22 4.19 0.95 -12.88
C LEU A 22 3.03 0.95 -13.88
N GLY A 23 1.84 1.39 -13.46
CA GLY A 23 0.66 1.41 -14.30
C GLY A 23 -0.50 2.12 -13.61
N GLN A 24 -1.40 2.69 -14.41
CA GLN A 24 -2.66 3.23 -13.93
C GLN A 24 -3.79 2.97 -14.92
N VAL A 25 -4.97 2.65 -14.39
CA VAL A 25 -6.20 2.52 -15.17
C VAL A 25 -7.20 3.51 -14.58
N ALA A 26 -7.64 4.44 -15.42
CA ALA A 26 -8.68 5.39 -15.08
C ALA A 26 -10.05 4.68 -15.09
N THR A 27 -10.85 4.94 -14.06
CA THR A 27 -12.16 4.34 -13.83
C THR A 27 -13.21 5.42 -13.58
N GLU A 28 -14.46 5.10 -13.91
CA GLU A 28 -15.54 6.10 -13.85
C GLU A 28 -16.15 6.24 -12.44
N ASP A 29 -15.94 5.26 -11.56
CA ASP A 29 -16.47 5.22 -10.19
C ASP A 29 -15.54 4.41 -9.26
N LYS A 30 -15.69 4.61 -7.94
CA LYS A 30 -14.95 3.87 -6.91
C LYS A 30 -15.20 2.36 -6.95
N SER A 31 -16.40 1.93 -7.32
CA SER A 31 -16.76 0.52 -7.57
C SER A 31 -16.02 -0.05 -8.80
N ASN A 32 -15.65 0.79 -9.76
CA ASN A 32 -14.90 0.39 -10.95
C ASN A 32 -13.39 0.27 -10.69
N GLU A 33 -12.87 0.74 -9.55
CA GLU A 33 -11.46 0.49 -9.16
C GLU A 33 -11.21 -1.00 -8.93
N ILE A 34 -12.20 -1.72 -8.39
CA ILE A 34 -12.15 -3.17 -8.18
C ILE A 34 -12.00 -3.91 -9.52
N THR A 35 -12.77 -3.51 -10.54
CA THR A 35 -12.73 -4.13 -11.87
C THR A 35 -11.48 -3.73 -12.66
N ALA A 36 -10.85 -2.60 -12.32
CA ALA A 36 -9.59 -2.17 -12.91
C ALA A 36 -8.36 -2.89 -12.35
N ILE A 37 -8.42 -3.43 -11.13
CA ILE A 37 -7.31 -4.20 -10.54
C ILE A 37 -6.93 -5.41 -11.42
N PRO A 38 -7.85 -6.29 -11.85
CA PRO A 38 -7.53 -7.39 -12.77
C PRO A 38 -6.88 -6.93 -14.08
N VAL A 39 -7.35 -5.81 -14.65
CA VAL A 39 -6.80 -5.24 -15.89
C VAL A 39 -5.35 -4.79 -15.68
N LEU A 40 -5.08 -4.06 -14.60
CA LEU A 40 -3.72 -3.64 -14.22
C LEU A 40 -2.82 -4.83 -13.97
N LEU A 41 -3.30 -5.84 -13.26
CA LEU A 41 -2.55 -7.07 -13.02
C LEU A 41 -2.22 -7.72 -14.37
N GLY A 42 -3.16 -7.81 -15.31
CA GLY A 42 -2.94 -8.33 -16.67
C GLY A 42 -1.78 -7.67 -17.44
N GLN A 43 -1.52 -6.39 -17.17
CA GLN A 43 -0.49 -5.60 -17.85
C GLN A 43 0.89 -5.68 -17.19
N LEU A 44 1.00 -6.27 -16.00
CA LEU A 44 2.22 -6.32 -15.22
C LEU A 44 2.83 -7.72 -15.21
N GLU A 45 4.15 -7.80 -15.37
CA GLU A 45 4.89 -9.04 -15.12
C GLU A 45 4.91 -9.33 -13.61
N ARG A 46 4.21 -10.39 -13.20
CA ARG A 46 3.95 -10.69 -11.78
C ARG A 46 4.72 -11.90 -11.25
N LYS A 47 5.51 -12.57 -12.09
CA LYS A 47 6.28 -13.75 -11.66
C LYS A 47 7.21 -13.39 -10.51
N LYS A 48 7.02 -14.05 -9.36
CA LYS A 48 7.78 -13.83 -8.11
C LYS A 48 7.61 -12.45 -7.45
N ALA A 49 6.70 -11.60 -7.93
CA ALA A 49 6.37 -10.33 -7.30
C ALA A 49 5.42 -10.53 -6.11
N VAL A 50 5.52 -9.67 -5.10
CA VAL A 50 4.53 -9.60 -4.01
C VAL A 50 3.59 -8.43 -4.27
N VAL A 51 2.33 -8.73 -4.57
CA VAL A 51 1.27 -7.77 -4.80
C VAL A 51 0.60 -7.43 -3.47
N THR A 52 0.50 -6.14 -3.15
CA THR A 52 -0.25 -5.67 -1.99
C THR A 52 -1.37 -4.74 -2.41
N ILE A 53 -2.55 -4.96 -1.83
CA ILE A 53 -3.80 -4.27 -2.18
C ILE A 53 -4.49 -3.92 -0.87
N ASP A 54 -5.27 -2.84 -0.92
CA ASP A 54 -6.08 -2.39 0.21
C ASP A 54 -7.16 -3.42 0.57
N ALA A 55 -7.85 -3.14 1.68
CA ALA A 55 -8.92 -4.02 2.13
C ALA A 55 -10.05 -4.12 1.09
N MET A 56 -10.37 -3.05 0.37
CA MET A 56 -11.47 -3.05 -0.61
C MET A 56 -11.22 -4.04 -1.76
N GLY A 57 -9.97 -4.16 -2.22
CA GLY A 57 -9.55 -5.14 -3.21
C GLY A 57 -9.39 -6.57 -2.69
N CYS A 58 -9.74 -6.86 -1.43
CA CYS A 58 -9.77 -8.21 -0.86
C CYS A 58 -10.91 -9.05 -1.45
N GLN A 59 -10.70 -9.51 -2.68
CA GLN A 59 -11.64 -10.32 -3.45
C GLN A 59 -11.01 -11.64 -3.88
N LYS A 60 -11.86 -12.67 -3.97
CA LYS A 60 -11.44 -14.04 -4.32
C LYS A 60 -10.87 -14.11 -5.73
N ASP A 61 -11.51 -13.45 -6.70
CA ASP A 61 -11.04 -13.43 -8.09
C ASP A 61 -9.67 -12.75 -8.21
N ILE A 62 -9.45 -11.62 -7.53
CA ILE A 62 -8.16 -10.93 -7.53
C ILE A 62 -7.06 -11.82 -6.93
N ALA A 63 -7.33 -12.46 -5.78
CA ALA A 63 -6.38 -13.38 -5.16
C ALA A 63 -6.05 -14.57 -6.08
N ARG A 64 -7.06 -15.14 -6.74
CA ARG A 64 -6.89 -16.20 -7.75
C ARG A 64 -5.97 -15.75 -8.87
N ASP A 65 -6.26 -14.59 -9.46
CA ASP A 65 -5.58 -14.11 -10.65
C ASP A 65 -4.12 -13.73 -10.38
N ILE A 66 -3.80 -13.26 -9.17
CA ILE A 66 -2.41 -13.04 -8.72
C ILE A 66 -1.65 -14.36 -8.67
N VAL A 67 -2.22 -15.38 -8.01
CA VAL A 67 -1.57 -16.69 -7.87
C VAL A 67 -1.45 -17.41 -9.21
N ALA A 68 -2.49 -17.35 -10.05
CA ALA A 68 -2.49 -17.92 -11.40
C ALA A 68 -1.41 -17.26 -12.29
N GLY A 69 -1.14 -15.96 -12.09
CA GLY A 69 -0.04 -15.24 -12.74
C GLY A 69 1.36 -15.56 -12.19
N GLY A 70 1.49 -16.46 -11.21
CA GLY A 70 2.76 -16.82 -10.58
C GLY A 70 3.29 -15.77 -9.60
N GLY A 71 2.43 -14.86 -9.14
CA GLY A 71 2.73 -13.87 -8.11
C GLY A 71 2.32 -14.34 -6.72
N ASP A 72 2.83 -13.63 -5.73
CA ASP A 72 2.42 -13.74 -4.33
C ASP A 72 1.59 -12.51 -3.92
N PHE A 73 0.74 -12.62 -2.90
CA PHE A 73 -0.02 -11.50 -2.38
C PHE A 73 0.15 -11.30 -0.87
N VAL A 74 -0.02 -10.04 -0.45
CA VAL A 74 -0.22 -9.58 0.93
C VAL A 74 -1.36 -8.58 0.90
N ILE A 75 -2.57 -9.02 1.22
CA ILE A 75 -3.79 -8.20 1.09
C ILE A 75 -4.37 -7.93 2.47
N ALA A 76 -4.71 -6.66 2.72
CA ALA A 76 -5.35 -6.27 3.98
C ALA A 76 -6.76 -6.86 4.07
N VAL A 77 -7.16 -7.27 5.27
CA VAL A 77 -8.48 -7.82 5.55
C VAL A 77 -9.16 -6.93 6.59
N LYS A 78 -10.36 -6.44 6.28
CA LYS A 78 -11.15 -5.58 7.15
C LYS A 78 -12.64 -6.00 7.11
N ASP A 79 -13.52 -5.02 7.28
CA ASP A 79 -14.97 -5.20 7.46
C ASP A 79 -15.68 -5.74 6.20
N ASN A 80 -15.03 -5.68 5.04
CA ASN A 80 -15.56 -6.23 3.80
C ASN A 80 -15.50 -7.76 3.73
N GLN A 81 -14.68 -8.41 4.57
CA GLN A 81 -14.58 -9.87 4.66
C GLN A 81 -14.63 -10.31 6.14
N PRO A 82 -15.78 -10.12 6.83
CA PRO A 82 -15.86 -10.26 8.28
C PRO A 82 -15.54 -11.68 8.76
N LYS A 83 -15.94 -12.71 8.01
CA LYS A 83 -15.60 -14.11 8.33
C LYS A 83 -14.10 -14.37 8.27
N LEU A 84 -13.41 -13.79 7.28
CA LEU A 84 -11.96 -13.94 7.14
C LEU A 84 -11.23 -13.17 8.24
N ALA A 85 -11.66 -11.94 8.54
CA ALA A 85 -11.13 -11.13 9.62
C ALA A 85 -11.26 -11.85 10.97
N ALA A 86 -12.46 -12.37 11.29
CA ALA A 86 -12.71 -13.14 12.51
C ALA A 86 -11.86 -14.43 12.58
N ALA A 87 -11.71 -15.15 11.45
CA ALA A 87 -10.86 -16.32 11.40
C ALA A 87 -9.38 -15.99 11.67
N ILE A 88 -8.88 -14.87 11.15
CA ILE A 88 -7.51 -14.41 11.44
C ILE A 88 -7.38 -13.99 12.90
N ALA A 89 -8.33 -13.19 13.40
CA ALA A 89 -8.35 -12.72 14.78
C ALA A 89 -8.33 -13.88 15.79
N SER A 90 -9.13 -14.92 15.56
CA SER A 90 -9.14 -16.13 16.41
C SER A 90 -7.79 -16.84 16.45
N VAL A 91 -7.03 -16.85 15.35
CA VAL A 91 -5.67 -17.42 15.36
C VAL A 91 -4.70 -16.52 16.11
N VAL A 92 -4.88 -15.20 16.07
CA VAL A 92 -4.07 -14.26 16.84
C VAL A 92 -4.36 -14.39 18.34
N GLU A 93 -5.62 -14.49 18.73
CA GLU A 93 -6.05 -14.68 20.12
C GLU A 93 -5.43 -15.94 20.73
N LYS A 94 -5.57 -17.09 20.05
CA LYS A 94 -4.92 -18.35 20.46
C LYS A 94 -3.40 -18.26 20.55
N HIS A 95 -2.77 -17.34 19.81
CA HIS A 95 -1.33 -17.12 19.92
C HIS A 95 -0.99 -16.35 21.19
N LEU A 96 -1.77 -15.31 21.51
CA LEU A 96 -1.62 -14.52 22.73
C LEU A 96 -1.87 -15.35 23.99
N GLU A 97 -2.81 -16.30 23.93
CA GLU A 97 -3.08 -17.27 25.00
C GLU A 97 -2.01 -18.36 25.14
N GLY A 98 -1.01 -18.39 24.25
CA GLY A 98 0.08 -19.36 24.29
C GLY A 98 -0.24 -20.72 23.68
N GLU A 99 -1.43 -20.93 23.12
CA GLU A 99 -1.86 -22.21 22.54
C GLU A 99 -1.15 -22.54 21.22
N LEU A 100 -0.55 -21.55 20.54
CA LEU A 100 0.10 -21.71 19.23
C LEU A 100 1.64 -21.78 19.26
N GLN A 101 2.25 -21.94 20.45
CA GLN A 101 3.72 -22.00 20.63
C GLN A 101 4.43 -22.99 19.70
N ALA A 102 3.78 -24.09 19.31
CA ALA A 102 4.34 -25.11 18.41
C ALA A 102 4.34 -24.73 16.91
N ARG A 103 3.76 -23.59 16.51
CA ARG A 103 3.67 -23.21 15.09
C ARG A 103 4.81 -22.30 14.67
N ARG A 104 5.27 -22.49 13.42
CA ARG A 104 6.17 -21.55 12.75
C ARG A 104 5.50 -20.19 12.59
N HIS A 105 5.93 -19.27 13.44
CA HIS A 105 5.61 -17.85 13.37
C HIS A 105 6.91 -17.03 13.34
N ARG A 106 6.82 -15.79 12.88
CA ARG A 106 7.93 -14.85 12.78
C ARG A 106 7.44 -13.48 13.19
N ASN A 107 8.28 -12.75 13.90
CA ASN A 107 8.01 -11.39 14.35
C ASN A 107 9.06 -10.41 13.80
N TYR A 108 8.69 -9.14 13.77
CA TYR A 108 9.59 -8.03 13.50
C TYR A 108 9.03 -6.77 14.14
N GLN A 109 9.89 -5.98 14.77
CA GLN A 109 9.50 -4.75 15.44
C GLN A 109 10.35 -3.59 14.94
N THR A 110 9.73 -2.43 14.83
CA THR A 110 10.43 -1.17 14.59
C THR A 110 9.92 -0.11 15.54
N ASP A 111 10.81 0.76 15.98
CA ASP A 111 10.49 1.94 16.77
C ASP A 111 10.98 3.18 16.00
N THR A 112 10.17 4.22 15.91
CA THR A 112 10.50 5.46 15.21
C THR A 112 10.07 6.65 16.05
N HIS A 113 11.01 7.58 16.28
CA HIS A 113 10.75 8.82 17.00
C HIS A 113 10.83 10.01 16.03
N GLY A 114 9.83 10.89 16.03
CA GLY A 114 9.82 12.07 15.17
C GLY A 114 8.59 12.96 15.36
N HIS A 115 8.77 14.27 15.16
CA HIS A 115 7.69 15.26 15.25
C HIS A 115 6.84 15.19 16.53
N GLY A 116 7.49 14.92 17.67
CA GLY A 116 6.79 14.79 18.97
C GLY A 116 5.97 13.51 19.14
N ARG A 117 6.18 12.49 18.29
CA ARG A 117 5.52 11.18 18.36
C ARG A 117 6.54 10.05 18.39
N ARG A 118 6.19 8.97 19.10
CA ARG A 118 6.89 7.68 19.07
C ARG A 118 5.95 6.64 18.47
N ASP A 119 6.34 6.05 17.36
CA ASP A 119 5.60 4.99 16.67
C ASP A 119 6.29 3.64 16.87
N GLU A 120 5.69 2.77 17.66
CA GLU A 120 6.10 1.37 17.79
C GLU A 120 5.25 0.52 16.84
N ARG A 121 5.91 -0.31 16.03
CA ARG A 121 5.25 -1.18 15.06
C ARG A 121 5.67 -2.61 15.27
N PHE A 122 4.68 -3.50 15.37
CA PHE A 122 4.86 -4.92 15.54
C PHE A 122 4.27 -5.64 14.34
N HIS A 123 5.07 -6.49 13.73
CA HIS A 123 4.70 -7.28 12.57
C HIS A 123 4.82 -8.74 12.96
N TRP A 124 3.70 -9.46 12.91
CA TRP A 124 3.62 -10.87 13.21
C TRP A 124 3.09 -11.62 12.00
N VAL A 125 3.72 -12.75 11.66
CA VAL A 125 3.30 -13.62 10.56
C VAL A 125 3.32 -15.05 11.04
N ALA A 126 2.25 -15.79 10.77
CA ALA A 126 2.16 -17.21 11.08
C ALA A 126 1.63 -18.02 9.89
N GLN A 127 2.06 -19.26 9.79
CA GLN A 127 1.46 -20.19 8.84
C GLN A 127 0.00 -20.49 9.22
N VAL A 128 -0.86 -20.63 8.21
CA VAL A 128 -2.28 -20.95 8.42
C VAL A 128 -2.42 -22.30 9.14
N PRO A 129 -3.24 -22.39 10.20
CA PRO A 129 -3.43 -23.64 10.92
C PRO A 129 -4.21 -24.70 10.12
N PRO A 130 -3.96 -26.02 10.33
CA PRO A 130 -4.94 -27.06 10.00
C PRO A 130 -6.28 -26.70 10.62
N GLY A 131 -7.35 -26.76 9.82
CA GLY A 131 -8.70 -26.37 10.25
C GLY A 131 -8.98 -24.86 10.24
N PHE A 132 -8.14 -24.03 9.62
CA PHE A 132 -8.46 -22.62 9.41
C PHE A 132 -9.81 -22.46 8.69
N ALA A 133 -10.77 -21.84 9.37
CA ALA A 133 -12.17 -21.81 8.95
C ALA A 133 -12.37 -21.25 7.53
N ALA A 134 -11.58 -20.26 7.13
CA ALA A 134 -11.69 -19.62 5.82
C ALA A 134 -10.89 -20.34 4.71
N LYS A 135 -10.21 -21.46 4.99
CA LYS A 135 -9.33 -22.14 4.02
C LYS A 135 -10.09 -22.71 2.81
N GLY A 136 -11.33 -23.18 3.01
CA GLY A 136 -12.16 -23.68 1.89
C GLY A 136 -12.56 -22.57 0.92
N GLU A 137 -12.87 -21.39 1.44
CA GLU A 137 -13.23 -20.22 0.64
C GLU A 137 -12.03 -19.49 0.04
N TRP A 138 -10.86 -19.64 0.67
CA TRP A 138 -9.61 -18.96 0.32
C TRP A 138 -8.44 -19.96 0.23
N PRO A 139 -8.43 -20.83 -0.79
CA PRO A 139 -7.47 -21.93 -0.89
C PRO A 139 -6.02 -21.45 -1.06
N TRP A 140 -5.81 -20.22 -1.53
CA TRP A 140 -4.49 -19.66 -1.80
C TRP A 140 -3.78 -19.12 -0.54
N ILE A 141 -4.48 -18.97 0.60
CA ILE A 141 -3.86 -18.45 1.82
C ILE A 141 -2.93 -19.52 2.41
N LYS A 142 -1.65 -19.18 2.54
CA LYS A 142 -0.63 -20.02 3.19
C LYS A 142 -0.16 -19.46 4.52
N ALA A 143 -0.30 -18.15 4.73
CA ALA A 143 0.04 -17.48 5.97
C ALA A 143 -0.94 -16.34 6.27
N ILE A 144 -1.02 -15.98 7.55
CA ILE A 144 -1.73 -14.81 8.06
C ILE A 144 -0.74 -13.83 8.65
N GLY A 145 -1.05 -12.54 8.58
CA GLY A 145 -0.21 -11.48 9.09
C GLY A 145 -1.00 -10.50 9.94
N THR A 146 -0.38 -10.00 11.00
CA THR A 146 -0.93 -8.95 11.86
C THR A 146 0.11 -7.84 11.94
N ALA A 147 -0.32 -6.62 11.65
CA ALA A 147 0.47 -5.41 11.89
C ALA A 147 -0.22 -4.60 12.98
N VAL A 148 0.49 -4.34 14.07
CA VAL A 148 0.05 -3.48 15.16
C VAL A 148 0.92 -2.23 15.13
N ARG A 149 0.29 -1.06 15.21
CA ARG A 149 0.97 0.21 15.43
C ARG A 149 0.48 0.79 16.74
N ILE A 150 1.39 1.19 17.60
CA ILE A 150 1.12 1.96 18.81
C ILE A 150 1.79 3.32 18.60
N THR A 151 1.01 4.39 18.70
CA THR A 151 1.48 5.77 18.56
C THR A 151 1.36 6.44 19.92
N THR A 152 2.49 6.81 20.51
CA THR A 152 2.55 7.64 21.71
C THR A 152 2.76 9.09 21.32
N HIS A 153 1.86 9.96 21.77
CA HIS A 153 1.87 11.38 21.49
C HIS A 153 2.63 12.16 22.57
N ALA A 154 3.01 13.40 22.28
CA ALA A 154 3.75 14.25 23.21
C ALA A 154 3.01 14.53 24.53
N ASP A 155 1.67 14.47 24.51
CA ASP A 155 0.80 14.63 25.67
C ASP A 155 0.67 13.35 26.52
N GLY A 156 1.36 12.27 26.13
CA GLY A 156 1.32 10.97 26.81
C GLY A 156 0.14 10.09 26.38
N THR A 157 -0.77 10.56 25.53
CA THR A 157 -1.85 9.72 25.00
C THR A 157 -1.32 8.65 24.06
N GLN A 158 -1.98 7.50 24.04
CA GLN A 158 -1.66 6.40 23.14
C GLN A 158 -2.85 6.09 22.23
N SER A 159 -2.55 5.82 20.97
CA SER A 159 -3.49 5.24 20.03
C SER A 159 -2.90 3.98 19.41
N ASP A 160 -3.71 2.94 19.32
CA ASP A 160 -3.33 1.69 18.67
C ASP A 160 -4.15 1.44 17.40
N GLU A 161 -3.52 0.75 16.45
CA GLU A 161 -4.15 0.31 15.22
C GLU A 161 -3.72 -1.12 14.91
N VAL A 162 -4.69 -2.02 14.82
CA VAL A 162 -4.48 -3.43 14.45
C VAL A 162 -5.01 -3.67 13.04
N ARG A 163 -4.18 -4.29 12.20
CA ARG A 163 -4.54 -4.66 10.82
C ARG A 163 -4.22 -6.12 10.55
N TYR A 164 -5.19 -6.83 9.98
CA TYR A 164 -5.05 -8.21 9.55
C TYR A 164 -4.75 -8.31 8.06
N TYR A 165 -3.98 -9.33 7.69
CA TYR A 165 -3.56 -9.59 6.32
C TYR A 165 -3.64 -11.07 6.01
N MET A 166 -4.03 -11.37 4.77
CA MET A 166 -3.89 -12.70 4.18
C MET A 166 -2.70 -12.73 3.23
N LEU A 167 -1.94 -13.84 3.26
CA LEU A 167 -0.73 -14.02 2.48
C LEU A 167 -0.75 -15.33 1.70
N SER A 168 -0.34 -15.29 0.44
CA SER A 168 -0.14 -16.50 -0.40
C SER A 168 1.16 -17.24 -0.09
N ARG A 169 2.07 -16.62 0.68
CA ARG A 169 3.39 -17.15 1.05
C ARG A 169 3.75 -16.78 2.47
N PHE A 170 4.42 -17.69 3.16
CA PHE A 170 4.98 -17.41 4.47
C PHE A 170 6.24 -16.53 4.34
N LEU A 171 6.13 -15.26 4.73
CA LEU A 171 7.21 -14.27 4.65
C LEU A 171 8.05 -14.22 5.94
N SER A 172 9.20 -13.53 5.90
CA SER A 172 9.86 -13.11 7.13
C SER A 172 9.09 -11.93 7.75
N GLY A 173 9.19 -11.75 9.08
CA GLY A 173 8.57 -10.60 9.75
C GLY A 173 9.03 -9.27 9.15
N LYS A 174 10.33 -9.16 8.84
CA LYS A 174 10.92 -7.98 8.18
C LYS A 174 10.31 -7.71 6.81
N ARG A 175 10.27 -8.71 5.91
CA ARG A 175 9.72 -8.54 4.57
C ARG A 175 8.22 -8.22 4.59
N PHE A 176 7.47 -8.82 5.52
CA PHE A 176 6.07 -8.47 5.73
C PHE A 176 5.92 -7.01 6.19
N GLY A 177 6.72 -6.56 7.16
CA GLY A 177 6.75 -5.17 7.59
C GLY A 177 7.08 -4.20 6.45
N GLU A 178 8.08 -4.52 5.61
CA GLU A 178 8.42 -3.75 4.41
C GLU A 178 7.24 -3.63 3.43
N VAL A 179 6.55 -4.74 3.15
CA VAL A 179 5.39 -4.74 2.23
C VAL A 179 4.23 -3.92 2.81
N VAL A 180 3.90 -4.10 4.09
CA VAL A 180 2.85 -3.33 4.77
C VAL A 180 3.19 -1.84 4.75
N ARG A 181 4.42 -1.46 5.11
CA ARG A 181 4.88 -0.07 5.06
C ARG A 181 4.89 0.49 3.63
N GLY A 182 5.23 -0.34 2.66
CA GLY A 182 5.21 0.00 1.25
C GLY A 182 3.83 0.40 0.75
N HIS A 183 2.81 -0.35 1.17
CA HIS A 183 1.42 -0.05 0.86
C HIS A 183 1.00 1.34 1.38
N TRP A 184 1.34 1.66 2.63
CA TRP A 184 1.11 3.00 3.19
C TRP A 184 1.80 4.13 2.43
N GLY A 185 2.96 3.85 1.82
CA GLY A 185 3.66 4.80 0.95
C GLY A 185 2.82 5.25 -0.25
N ILE A 186 1.88 4.41 -0.70
CA ILE A 186 0.94 4.71 -1.79
C ILE A 186 -0.12 5.70 -1.28
N GLU A 187 -0.75 5.45 -0.13
CA GLU A 187 -1.71 6.39 0.48
C GLU A 187 -1.08 7.75 0.78
N SER A 188 0.15 7.77 1.31
CA SER A 188 0.90 9.01 1.52
C SER A 188 1.16 9.78 0.22
N MET A 189 1.37 9.07 -0.90
CA MET A 189 1.51 9.72 -2.21
C MET A 189 0.20 10.35 -2.69
N HIS A 190 -0.96 9.74 -2.44
CA HIS A 190 -2.25 10.35 -2.75
C HIS A 190 -2.39 11.70 -2.04
N TRP A 191 -2.09 11.77 -0.75
CA TRP A 191 -2.10 13.03 -0.01
C TRP A 191 -1.15 14.09 -0.61
N VAL A 192 0.06 13.69 -1.03
CA VAL A 192 1.01 14.61 -1.69
C VAL A 192 0.44 15.14 -3.00
N LEU A 193 -0.21 14.29 -3.80
CA LEU A 193 -0.86 14.72 -5.04
C LEU A 193 -1.99 15.71 -4.78
N ASP A 194 -2.83 15.43 -3.79
CA ASP A 194 -4.01 16.23 -3.49
C ASP A 194 -3.62 17.58 -2.87
N VAL A 195 -2.67 17.58 -1.92
CA VAL A 195 -2.31 18.78 -1.14
C VAL A 195 -1.15 19.56 -1.76
N THR A 196 -0.12 18.89 -2.28
CA THR A 196 1.07 19.56 -2.82
C THR A 196 0.90 19.90 -4.30
N PHE A 197 0.29 19.00 -5.08
CA PHE A 197 0.06 19.22 -6.52
C PHE A 197 -1.36 19.70 -6.85
N GLY A 198 -2.25 19.80 -5.85
CA GLY A 198 -3.60 20.29 -6.03
C GLY A 198 -4.42 19.44 -7.00
N GLU A 199 -4.19 18.12 -7.05
CA GLU A 199 -4.80 17.23 -8.03
C GLU A 199 -6.33 17.34 -8.00
N ASP A 200 -6.95 17.23 -6.82
CA ASP A 200 -8.40 17.39 -6.61
C ASP A 200 -8.93 18.79 -6.93
N ARG A 201 -8.10 19.83 -6.78
CA ARG A 201 -8.50 21.21 -7.08
C ARG A 201 -8.46 21.52 -8.58
N THR A 202 -7.94 20.59 -9.38
CA THR A 202 -7.77 20.78 -10.82
C THR A 202 -9.12 20.65 -11.52
N ARG A 203 -9.60 21.73 -12.15
CA ARG A 203 -10.89 21.78 -12.87
C ARG A 203 -10.85 21.18 -14.29
N THR A 204 -9.86 20.34 -14.60
CA THR A 204 -9.69 19.78 -15.94
C THR A 204 -10.88 18.88 -16.30
N ARG A 205 -11.68 19.31 -17.28
CA ARG A 205 -12.89 18.59 -17.71
C ARG A 205 -12.63 17.54 -18.80
N GLN A 206 -11.42 17.52 -19.37
CA GLN A 206 -11.03 16.57 -20.41
C GLN A 206 -10.28 15.39 -19.78
N ARG A 207 -10.86 14.19 -19.88
CA ARG A 207 -10.37 12.98 -19.20
C ARG A 207 -8.95 12.57 -19.61
N VAL A 208 -8.62 12.65 -20.90
CA VAL A 208 -7.27 12.34 -21.41
C VAL A 208 -6.22 13.28 -20.80
N LEU A 209 -6.54 14.57 -20.75
CA LEU A 209 -5.65 15.58 -20.17
C LEU A 209 -5.47 15.37 -18.66
N ALA A 210 -6.55 15.05 -17.95
CA ALA A 210 -6.48 14.75 -16.51
C ALA A 210 -5.61 13.52 -16.23
N ASN A 211 -5.75 12.45 -17.02
CA ASN A 211 -4.94 11.25 -16.92
C ASN A 211 -3.44 11.51 -17.19
N ASN A 212 -3.13 12.24 -18.26
CA ASN A 212 -1.75 12.61 -18.61
C ASN A 212 -1.12 13.49 -17.53
N LEU A 213 -1.86 14.45 -17.00
CA LEU A 213 -1.38 15.31 -15.93
C LEU A 213 -1.10 14.54 -14.64
N SER A 214 -1.93 13.53 -14.31
CA SER A 214 -1.67 12.63 -13.19
C SER A 214 -0.35 11.87 -13.36
N TRP A 215 -0.05 11.39 -14.57
CA TRP A 215 1.24 10.76 -14.88
C TRP A 215 2.43 11.70 -14.67
N VAL A 216 2.36 12.93 -15.21
CA VAL A 216 3.45 13.92 -15.08
C VAL A 216 3.72 14.28 -13.61
N ARG A 217 2.66 14.50 -12.83
CA ARG A 217 2.78 14.81 -11.39
C ARG A 217 3.45 13.67 -10.63
N ARG A 218 3.10 12.43 -10.95
CA ARG A 218 3.69 11.24 -10.32
C ARG A 218 5.16 11.08 -10.66
N PHE A 219 5.52 11.29 -11.93
CA PHE A 219 6.92 11.30 -12.36
C PHE A 219 7.72 12.35 -11.58
N ALA A 220 7.19 13.57 -11.45
CA ALA A 220 7.81 14.62 -10.66
C ALA A 220 7.97 14.23 -9.17
N ILE A 221 6.95 13.64 -8.55
CA ILE A 221 7.04 13.15 -7.17
C ILE A 221 8.12 12.08 -7.02
N THR A 222 8.20 11.12 -7.94
CA THR A 222 9.23 10.08 -7.93
C THR A 222 10.62 10.70 -7.97
N LEU A 223 10.87 11.63 -8.87
CA LEU A 223 12.17 12.32 -8.97
C LEU A 223 12.51 13.09 -7.69
N LEU A 224 11.56 13.87 -7.17
CA LEU A 224 11.74 14.66 -5.94
C LEU A 224 11.98 13.77 -4.71
N LYS A 225 11.32 12.61 -4.62
CA LYS A 225 11.52 11.64 -3.53
C LYS A 225 12.88 10.93 -3.63
N ARG A 226 13.39 10.69 -4.84
CA ARG A 226 14.68 10.03 -5.05
C ARG A 226 15.87 10.95 -4.87
N HIS A 227 15.68 12.26 -5.02
CA HIS A 227 16.73 13.23 -4.76
C HIS A 227 17.22 13.16 -3.29
N PRO A 228 18.54 13.11 -3.02
CA PRO A 228 19.09 12.81 -1.69
C PRO A 228 18.83 13.91 -0.64
N GLU A 229 18.61 15.15 -1.08
CA GLU A 229 18.37 16.29 -0.18
C GLU A 229 17.23 16.01 0.81
N LYS A 230 17.47 16.29 2.09
CA LYS A 230 16.48 16.07 3.16
C LYS A 230 15.62 17.30 3.34
N ASP A 231 14.63 17.44 2.46
CA ASP A 231 13.60 18.49 2.53
C ASP A 231 12.22 17.90 2.17
N SER A 232 11.17 18.59 2.59
CA SER A 232 9.80 18.34 2.15
C SER A 232 9.70 18.41 0.63
N ILE A 233 8.74 17.67 0.05
CA ILE A 233 8.49 17.69 -1.40
C ILE A 233 8.20 19.12 -1.87
N ARG A 234 7.44 19.89 -1.08
CA ARG A 234 7.15 21.29 -1.36
C ARG A 234 8.41 22.16 -1.33
N GLY A 235 9.29 21.96 -0.35
CA GLY A 235 10.57 22.66 -0.26
C GLY A 235 11.47 22.38 -1.47
N LYS A 236 11.59 21.11 -1.87
CA LYS A 236 12.32 20.72 -3.09
C LYS A 236 11.73 21.35 -4.35
N MET A 237 10.40 21.39 -4.47
CA MET A 237 9.74 22.06 -5.61
C MET A 237 10.05 23.56 -5.65
N ILE A 238 10.01 24.23 -4.51
CA ILE A 238 10.36 25.66 -4.40
C ILE A 238 11.83 25.88 -4.79
N ARG A 239 12.76 25.00 -4.36
CA ARG A 239 14.16 25.07 -4.79
C ARG A 239 14.32 24.84 -6.29
N CYS A 240 13.63 23.87 -6.87
CA CYS A 240 13.64 23.67 -8.34
C CYS A 240 13.17 24.91 -9.09
N LEU A 241 12.22 25.67 -8.52
CA LEU A 241 11.75 26.93 -9.10
C LEU A 241 12.78 28.06 -8.98
N MET A 242 13.55 28.08 -7.88
CA MET A 242 14.52 29.13 -7.58
C MET A 242 15.92 28.87 -8.16
N ASP A 243 16.27 27.60 -8.39
CA ASP A 243 17.60 27.16 -8.84
C ASP A 243 17.49 26.10 -9.94
N THR A 244 17.97 26.47 -11.13
CA THR A 244 17.98 25.58 -12.30
C THR A 244 19.00 24.45 -12.18
N SER A 245 20.06 24.63 -11.39
CA SER A 245 21.05 23.59 -11.12
C SER A 245 20.43 22.48 -10.27
N PHE A 246 19.75 22.86 -9.19
CA PHE A 246 18.99 21.92 -8.36
C PHE A 246 17.87 21.21 -9.15
N LEU A 247 17.18 21.91 -10.06
CA LEU A 247 16.22 21.28 -10.96
C LEU A 247 16.90 20.21 -11.84
N ASN A 248 18.07 20.51 -12.41
CA ASN A 248 18.82 19.54 -13.20
C ASN A 248 19.26 18.32 -12.39
N GLU A 249 19.71 18.50 -11.14
CA GLU A 249 20.04 17.40 -10.22
C GLU A 249 18.83 16.48 -9.99
N VAL A 250 17.64 17.07 -9.75
CA VAL A 250 16.38 16.33 -9.58
C VAL A 250 16.00 15.57 -10.85
N LEU A 251 16.10 16.20 -12.03
CA LEU A 251 15.73 15.59 -13.31
C LEU A 251 16.69 14.46 -13.74
N THR A 252 17.97 14.62 -13.45
CA THR A 252 19.02 13.66 -13.82
C THR A 252 19.26 12.58 -12.76
N LEU A 253 18.65 12.73 -11.57
CA LEU A 253 18.89 11.91 -10.38
C LEU A 253 20.38 11.87 -9.97
N GLN A 254 21.16 12.87 -10.36
CA GLN A 254 22.54 13.04 -9.93
C GLN A 254 22.52 13.79 -8.60
N GLY A 255 22.82 13.07 -7.52
CA GLY A 255 23.24 13.69 -6.27
C GLY A 255 24.76 13.67 -6.22
N ASN A 256 25.37 14.80 -5.84
CA ASN A 256 26.77 14.80 -5.39
C ASN A 256 26.98 13.86 -4.20
#